data_AF-A0A970ZN59-F1
#
_entry.id   AF-A0A970ZN59-F1
#
_cell.length_a   1.000
_cell.length_b   1.000
_cell.length_c   1.000
_cell.angle_alpha   90.00
_cell.angle_beta   90.00
_cell.angle_gamma   90.00
#
_symmetry.space_group_name_H-M   'P 1'
#
loop_
_entity.id
_entity.type
_entity.pdbx_description
1 polymer ?
#
loop_
_entity_poly.entity_id
_entity_poly.type
_entity_poly.pdbx_seq_one_letter_code
_entity_poly.pdbx_strand_id
1 'polypeptide(L)' 'AQQALRHRVRYFCDGAVLGTAEFVNEVFEREQRLRNRFGEKRKTGARRMRGADWGDLRVIRDLQKDVIGP' A
#
# COMPACT_ATOMS: atom_id res chain seq x y z
N ALA A 1 8.54 -8.09 -10.28
CA ALA A 1 7.51 -7.13 -10.76
C ALA A 1 7.24 -7.19 -12.27
N GLN A 2 8.24 -7.32 -13.14
CA GLN A 2 8.12 -7.02 -14.58
C GLN A 2 7.00 -7.76 -15.34
N GLN A 3 6.71 -9.04 -15.02
CA GLN A 3 5.58 -9.76 -15.63
C GLN A 3 4.22 -9.25 -15.11
N ALA A 4 4.12 -8.87 -13.84
CA ALA A 4 2.90 -8.34 -13.24
C ALA A 4 2.49 -6.98 -13.82
N LEU A 5 3.44 -6.21 -14.37
CA LEU A 5 3.15 -4.92 -15.02
C LEU A 5 2.40 -5.06 -16.35
N ARG A 6 2.29 -6.28 -16.91
CA ARG A 6 1.47 -6.55 -18.10
C ARG A 6 -0.02 -6.66 -17.79
N HIS A 7 -0.35 -6.70 -16.51
CA HIS A 7 -1.68 -6.90 -15.97
C HIS A 7 -2.15 -5.66 -15.21
N ARG A 8 -3.44 -5.58 -14.90
CA ARG A 8 -3.95 -4.51 -14.03
C ARG A 8 -3.49 -4.72 -12.58
N VAL A 9 -2.56 -3.88 -12.13
CA VAL A 9 -2.04 -3.87 -10.74
C VAL A 9 -2.80 -2.86 -9.89
N ARG A 10 -3.69 -3.34 -9.01
CA ARG A 10 -4.57 -2.45 -8.22
C ARG A 10 -3.83 -1.51 -7.27
N TYR A 11 -2.65 -1.88 -6.79
CA TYR A 11 -1.89 -1.06 -5.87
C TYR A 11 -1.54 0.34 -6.41
N PHE A 12 -1.43 0.50 -7.73
CA PHE A 12 -1.10 1.78 -8.36
C PHE A 12 -2.26 2.78 -8.38
N CYS A 13 -3.50 2.30 -8.27
CA CYS A 13 -4.69 3.15 -8.23
C CYS A 13 -5.40 3.09 -6.87
N ASP A 14 -5.66 1.88 -6.38
CA ASP A 14 -6.45 1.62 -5.16
C ASP A 14 -5.59 1.62 -3.88
N GLY A 15 -4.26 1.53 -4.01
CA GLY A 15 -3.31 1.51 -2.88
C GLY A 15 -3.22 2.82 -2.11
N ALA A 16 -3.73 3.92 -2.69
CA ALA A 16 -3.77 5.31 -2.22
C ALA A 16 -2.43 6.02 -2.03
N VAL A 17 -1.43 5.36 -1.45
CA VAL A 17 -0.07 5.89 -1.26
C VAL A 17 0.88 4.73 -1.53
N LEU A 18 1.86 4.94 -2.39
CA LEU A 18 2.83 3.95 -2.85
C LEU A 18 4.24 4.50 -2.63
N GLY A 19 5.14 3.72 -2.06
CA GLY A 19 6.52 4.14 -1.85
C GLY A 19 7.29 3.23 -0.90
N THR A 20 8.41 3.72 -0.39
CA THR A 20 9.17 3.01 0.66
C THR A 20 8.33 2.88 1.94
N ALA A 21 8.73 1.97 2.83
CA ALA A 21 8.07 1.81 4.12
C ALA A 21 8.08 3.11 4.95
N GLU A 22 9.21 3.84 4.92
CA GLU A 22 9.40 5.12 5.60
C GLU A 22 8.39 6.17 5.10
N PHE A 23 8.38 6.44 3.80
CA PHE A 23 7.45 7.40 3.19
C PHE A 23 5.98 7.07 3.51
N VAL A 24 5.60 5.80 3.39
CA VAL A 24 4.22 5.38 3.68
C VAL A 24 3.87 5.55 5.16
N ASN A 25 4.82 5.36 6.08
CA ASN A 25 4.61 5.55 7.51
C ASN A 25 4.50 7.04 7.87
N GLU A 26 5.31 7.92 7.30
CA GLU A 26 5.19 9.38 7.49
C GLU A 26 3.81 9.88 7.05
N VAL A 27 3.34 9.42 5.88
CA VAL A 27 2.00 9.74 5.40
C VAL A 27 0.93 9.20 6.34
N PHE A 28 1.09 7.97 6.84
CA PHE A 28 0.15 7.39 7.80
C PHE A 28 0.05 8.21 9.09
N GLU A 29 1.18 8.61 9.68
CA GLU A 29 1.20 9.42 10.90
C GLU A 29 0.55 10.79 10.70
N ARG A 30 0.84 11.43 9.55
CA ARG A 30 0.21 12.70 9.19
C ARG A 30 -1.31 12.55 9.07
N GLU A 31 -1.80 11.56 8.34
CA GLU A 31 -3.24 11.34 8.13
C GLU A 31 -3.95 10.90 9.43
N GLN A 32 -3.28 10.12 10.29
CA GLN A 32 -3.82 9.74 11.59
C GLN A 32 -3.97 10.98 12.50
N ARG A 33 -2.97 11.86 12.53
CA ARG A 33 -3.00 13.10 13.34
C ARG A 33 -4.05 14.09 12.88
N LEU A 34 -4.18 14.28 11.57
CA LEU A 34 -5.06 15.30 11.00
C LEU A 34 -6.52 14.85 10.90
N ARG A 35 -6.75 13.55 10.64
CA ARG A 35 -8.08 13.05 10.26
C ARG A 35 -8.54 11.84 11.07
N ASN A 36 -7.72 11.31 11.98
CA ASN A 36 -7.97 10.06 12.69
C ASN A 36 -8.41 8.92 11.75
N ARG A 37 -7.82 8.89 10.54
CA ARG A 37 -8.36 8.15 9.39
C ARG A 37 -8.34 6.63 9.58
N PHE A 38 -7.42 6.11 10.37
CA PHE A 38 -7.26 4.68 10.57
C PHE A 38 -7.61 4.27 12.00
N GLY A 39 -8.08 3.02 12.16
CA GLY A 39 -8.48 2.50 13.47
C GLY A 39 -7.29 2.36 14.43
N GLU A 40 -7.55 2.51 15.73
CA GLU A 40 -6.55 2.62 16.81
C GLU A 40 -5.62 1.42 16.96
N LYS A 41 -6.06 0.23 16.51
CA LYS A 41 -5.25 -0.99 16.47
C LYS A 41 -4.12 -0.89 15.44
N ARG A 42 -4.24 0.00 14.46
CA ARG A 42 -3.24 0.21 13.42
C ARG A 42 -2.12 1.10 13.95
N LYS A 43 -0.93 0.51 14.16
CA LYS A 43 0.25 1.24 14.65
C LYS A 43 1.19 1.74 13.55
N THR A 44 1.10 1.17 12.34
CA THR A 44 1.94 1.55 11.19
C THR A 44 1.13 1.62 9.89
N GLY A 45 1.64 2.40 8.93
CA GLY A 45 1.06 2.61 7.61
C GLY A 45 1.46 1.56 6.58
N ALA A 46 2.74 1.23 6.52
CA ALA A 46 3.29 0.41 5.44
C ALA A 46 2.68 -1.01 5.40
N ARG A 47 2.12 -1.40 4.25
CA ARG A 47 1.64 -2.76 3.97
C ARG A 47 2.39 -3.36 2.79
N ARG A 48 2.76 -4.63 2.92
CA ARG A 48 3.40 -5.38 1.84
C ARG A 48 2.40 -5.62 0.71
N MET A 49 2.87 -5.47 -0.51
CA MET A 49 2.12 -5.81 -1.70
C MET A 49 2.20 -7.32 -1.94
N ARG A 50 1.15 -7.90 -2.53
CA ARG A 50 1.00 -9.33 -2.81
C ARG A 50 0.98 -9.59 -4.33
N GLY A 51 1.11 -10.85 -4.73
CA GLY A 51 0.92 -11.29 -6.13
C GLY A 51 2.15 -11.18 -7.04
N ALA A 52 3.22 -10.51 -6.62
CA ALA A 52 4.51 -10.51 -7.31
C ALA A 52 5.64 -10.12 -6.35
N ASP A 53 6.88 -10.24 -6.80
CA ASP A 53 8.00 -9.59 -6.14
C ASP A 53 7.98 -8.08 -6.43
N TRP A 54 7.68 -7.30 -5.38
CA TRP A 54 7.62 -5.84 -5.39
C TRP A 54 8.81 -5.22 -4.63
N GLY A 55 9.76 -6.02 -4.15
CA GLY A 55 10.86 -5.56 -3.30
C GLY A 55 10.39 -4.77 -2.09
N ASP A 56 10.96 -3.58 -1.91
CA ASP A 56 10.70 -2.71 -0.76
C ASP A 56 9.50 -1.79 -0.91
N LEU A 57 8.77 -1.89 -2.01
CA LEU A 57 7.57 -1.11 -2.25
C LEU A 57 6.46 -1.48 -1.26
N ARG A 58 5.80 -0.46 -0.72
CA ARG A 58 4.71 -0.58 0.25
C ARG A 58 3.55 0.30 -0.17
N VAL A 59 2.37 -0.05 0.33
CA VAL A 59 1.14 0.74 0.19
C VAL A 59 0.50 1.03 1.53
N ILE A 60 -0.32 2.09 1.59
CA ILE A 60 -1.06 2.43 2.82
C ILE A 60 -2.36 1.65 2.99
N ARG A 61 -2.95 1.08 1.93
CA ARG A 61 -4.12 0.19 2.05
C ARG A 61 -3.69 -1.26 2.02
N ASP A 62 -4.22 -2.07 2.94
CA ASP A 62 -4.01 -3.52 2.93
C ASP A 62 -4.96 -4.19 1.92
N LEU A 63 -4.72 -4.00 0.62
CA LEU A 63 -5.48 -4.71 -0.41
C LEU A 63 -5.05 -6.19 -0.40
N GLN A 64 -6.03 -7.07 -0.16
CA GLN A 64 -5.80 -8.51 -0.02
C GLN A 64 -6.31 -9.32 -1.21
N LYS A 65 -7.42 -8.91 -1.83
CA LYS A 65 -8.10 -9.65 -2.90
C LYS A 65 -7.94 -8.98 -4.25
N ASP A 66 -7.86 -9.81 -5.30
CA ASP A 66 -7.85 -9.40 -6.72
C ASP A 66 -6.77 -8.36 -7.03
N VAL A 67 -5.62 -8.45 -6.37
CA VAL A 67 -4.58 -7.40 -6.36
C VAL A 67 -3.84 -7.25 -7.69
N ILE A 68 -3.86 -8.34 -8.48
CA ILE A 68 -3.44 -8.39 -9.88
C ILE A 68 -4.63 -8.99 -10.63
N GLY A 69 -5.18 -8.23 -11.58
CA GLY A 69 -6.22 -8.69 -12.50
C GLY A 69 -5.63 -9.23 -13.80
N PRO A 70 -6.46 -9.68 -14.73
CA PRO A 70 -6.02 -9.92 -16.10
C PRO A 70 -5.47 -8.65 -16.77
#